data_AF-A0A1V9ETA8-F1
#
_entry.id   AF-A0A1V9ETA8-F1
#
_cell.length_a   1.000
_cell.length_b   1.000
_cell.length_c   1.000
_cell.angle_alpha   90.00
_cell.angle_beta   90.00
_cell.angle_gamma   90.00
#
_symmetry.space_group_name_H-M   'P 1'
#
loop_
_entity.id
_entity.type
_entity.pdbx_description
1 polymer ?
#
loop_
_entity_poly.entity_id
_entity_poly.type
_entity_poly.pdbx_seq_one_letter_code
_entity_poly.pdbx_strand_id
1 'polypeptide(L)'
;MQEKVNRITSLIEKFLEERLSPEEEGELKEWLAEADHNDSFFRQITDKEVLREKLRHYASTDSEAIWNRTLQKIDGAKLVDLYPAKRSLRIPFGKIAVAASVLVLISAGTWYYFSQSANKQTATIQKNEPVIKNPIVPGSNKATLTLGDGQTIALTTAQNGSLADQGHMQITKTDGRLIYNRKPDSDGAFDSKEIFNTVTTPRGGEYQITLPDGSKVWLNAASSLRFPIAFAGNERIVELTGEAYFEVNPQEQAANSKSPVAKKGKLSKTPFIVKINTPAGNRNEVEVLGTHFNVMAYTDEGAIKTTLIEGKVKVTSGNVFQTILPGEQARLNEGNIVVKNVDADDIIAWTTGFVPVAGPDVEYTMRQIARWYDVNVIYQGKKPEGSFEGKLPRSASIENVIKLLNANNIKARLNEKDRTIIVTS
;
A
#
# COMPACT_ATOMS: atom_id res chain seq x y z
N MET A 1 -20.01 19.67 6.19
CA MET A 1 -18.76 18.90 6.43
C MET A 1 -17.62 19.45 5.57
N GLN A 2 -17.74 19.48 4.24
CA GLN A 2 -16.72 20.04 3.34
C GLN A 2 -16.35 21.49 3.63
N GLU A 3 -17.35 22.32 3.96
CA GLU A 3 -17.14 23.74 4.29
C GLU A 3 -16.33 23.94 5.59
N LYS A 4 -16.58 23.12 6.62
CA LYS A 4 -15.82 23.10 7.87
C LYS A 4 -14.37 22.69 7.60
N VAL A 5 -14.15 21.64 6.79
CA VAL A 5 -12.79 21.20 6.41
C VAL A 5 -12.05 22.32 5.70
N ASN A 6 -12.64 22.96 4.70
CA ASN A 6 -12.01 24.06 3.97
C ASN A 6 -11.68 25.27 4.88
N ARG A 7 -12.56 25.57 5.85
CA ARG A 7 -12.32 26.66 6.81
C ARG A 7 -11.16 26.34 7.74
N ILE A 8 -11.12 25.15 8.33
CA ILE A 8 -10.02 24.73 9.20
C ILE A 8 -8.70 24.67 8.43
N THR A 9 -8.69 24.15 7.20
CA THR A 9 -7.50 24.18 6.33
C THR A 9 -6.98 25.61 6.14
N SER A 10 -7.87 26.57 5.84
CA SER A 10 -7.48 27.98 5.67
C SER A 10 -6.91 28.59 6.95
N LEU A 11 -7.45 28.24 8.12
CA LEU A 11 -6.93 28.70 9.41
C LEU A 11 -5.53 28.13 9.68
N ILE A 12 -5.29 26.85 9.40
CA ILE A 12 -3.98 26.21 9.60
C ILE A 12 -2.93 26.79 8.62
N GLU A 13 -3.29 27.02 7.36
CA GLU A 13 -2.41 27.69 6.38
C GLU A 13 -2.00 29.09 6.85
N LYS A 14 -2.99 29.89 7.30
CA LYS A 14 -2.75 31.21 7.87
C LYS A 14 -1.85 31.16 9.10
N PHE A 15 -1.95 30.10 9.91
CA PHE A 15 -1.15 29.93 11.13
C PHE A 15 0.30 29.69 10.77
N LEU A 16 0.55 28.80 9.81
CA LEU A 16 1.88 28.50 9.31
C LEU A 16 2.55 29.70 8.62
N GLU A 17 1.75 30.56 7.99
CA GLU A 17 2.20 31.79 7.34
C GLU A 17 2.28 33.00 8.28
N GLU A 18 2.05 32.82 9.59
CA GLU A 18 2.09 33.89 10.61
C GLU A 18 1.14 35.08 10.30
N ARG A 19 -0.02 34.81 9.67
CA ARG A 19 -0.99 35.81 9.20
C ARG A 19 -2.40 35.65 9.78
N LEU A 20 -2.54 34.97 10.91
CA LEU A 20 -3.84 34.87 11.59
C LEU A 20 -4.30 36.23 12.12
N SER A 21 -5.58 36.56 11.92
CA SER A 21 -6.21 37.65 12.66
C SER A 21 -6.58 37.19 14.08
N PRO A 22 -6.80 38.13 15.03
CA PRO A 22 -7.24 37.79 16.39
C PRO A 22 -8.55 37.00 16.44
N GLU A 23 -9.49 37.29 15.52
CA GLU A 23 -10.76 36.58 15.41
C GLU A 23 -10.55 35.14 14.92
N GLU A 24 -9.67 34.95 13.94
CA GLU A 24 -9.30 33.64 13.40
C GLU A 24 -8.51 32.81 14.41
N GLU A 25 -7.81 33.46 15.34
CA GLU A 25 -7.06 32.79 16.41
C GLU A 25 -8.02 32.23 17.46
N GLY A 26 -9.12 32.95 17.73
CA GLY A 26 -10.23 32.46 18.52
C GLY A 26 -10.86 31.21 17.88
N GLU A 27 -11.19 31.29 16.59
CA GLU A 27 -11.81 30.17 15.85
C GLU A 27 -10.91 28.93 15.80
N LEU A 28 -9.59 29.12 15.61
CA LEU A 28 -8.63 28.02 15.66
C LEU A 28 -8.55 27.40 17.06
N LYS A 29 -8.49 28.21 18.13
CA LYS A 29 -8.48 27.71 19.52
C LYS A 29 -9.75 26.96 19.89
N GLU A 30 -10.91 27.42 19.42
CA GLU A 30 -12.18 26.72 19.62
C GLU A 30 -12.18 25.34 18.94
N TRP A 31 -11.69 25.25 17.71
CA TRP A 31 -11.55 23.98 17.01
C TRP A 31 -10.55 23.03 17.70
N LEU A 32 -9.43 23.56 18.20
CA LEU A 32 -8.45 22.76 18.95
C LEU A 32 -9.04 22.21 20.25
N ALA A 33 -9.91 22.97 20.92
CA ALA A 33 -10.57 22.57 22.15
C ALA A 33 -11.80 21.65 21.92
N GLU A 34 -12.29 21.53 20.68
CA GLU A 34 -13.46 20.73 20.34
C GLU A 34 -13.23 19.23 20.57
N ALA A 35 -11.99 18.74 20.36
CA ALA A 35 -11.61 17.37 20.64
C ALA A 35 -10.09 17.18 20.80
N ASP A 36 -9.66 16.28 21.69
CA ASP A 36 -8.24 15.97 21.95
C ASP A 36 -7.44 15.57 20.69
N HIS A 37 -8.11 14.97 19.70
CA HIS A 37 -7.47 14.58 18.44
C HIS A 37 -7.20 15.78 17.51
N ASN A 38 -7.89 16.90 17.66
CA ASN A 38 -7.65 18.11 16.87
C ASN A 38 -6.32 18.78 17.29
N ASP A 39 -6.08 18.94 18.60
CA ASP A 39 -4.80 19.42 19.11
C ASP A 39 -3.65 18.49 18.72
N SER A 40 -3.87 17.18 18.83
CA SER A 40 -2.89 16.17 18.42
C SER A 40 -2.55 16.27 16.92
N PHE A 41 -3.56 16.35 16.05
CA PHE A 41 -3.38 16.52 14.60
C PHE A 41 -2.71 17.85 14.27
N PHE A 42 -3.13 18.95 14.89
CA PHE A 42 -2.55 20.27 14.69
C PHE A 42 -1.07 20.32 15.06
N ARG A 43 -0.67 19.76 16.21
CA ARG A 43 0.74 19.66 16.62
C ARG A 43 1.54 18.82 15.65
N GLN A 44 0.98 17.74 15.11
CA GLN A 44 1.69 16.88 14.16
C GLN A 44 2.09 17.58 12.85
N ILE A 45 1.41 18.66 12.47
CA ILE A 45 1.65 19.39 11.22
C ILE A 45 2.22 20.81 11.43
N THR A 46 2.13 21.37 12.64
CA THR A 46 2.62 22.74 12.93
C THR A 46 3.80 22.80 13.91
N ASP A 47 4.00 21.81 14.77
CA ASP A 47 5.09 21.82 15.75
C ASP A 47 6.42 21.52 15.06
N LYS A 48 7.35 22.48 15.14
CA LYS A 48 8.66 22.40 14.48
C LYS A 48 9.54 21.28 15.02
N GLU A 49 9.44 20.89 16.29
CA GLU A 49 10.23 19.79 16.86
C GLU A 49 9.62 18.43 16.50
N VAL A 50 8.29 18.29 16.53
CA VAL A 50 7.60 17.08 16.05
C VAL A 50 7.84 16.89 14.55
N LEU A 51 7.74 17.97 13.77
CA LEU A 51 8.04 17.94 12.35
C LEU A 51 9.53 17.66 12.10
N ARG A 52 10.46 18.18 12.92
CA ARG A 52 11.89 17.84 12.84
C ARG A 52 12.17 16.40 13.21
N GLU A 53 11.49 15.82 14.18
CA GLU A 53 11.64 14.41 14.56
C GLU A 53 11.12 13.50 13.44
N LYS A 54 9.93 13.81 12.90
CA LYS A 54 9.37 13.14 11.70
C LYS A 54 10.27 13.32 10.48
N LEU A 55 10.81 14.53 10.27
CA LEU A 55 11.75 14.82 9.18
C LEU A 55 13.12 14.19 9.42
N ARG A 56 13.55 13.94 10.65
CA ARG A 56 14.77 13.18 10.97
C ARG A 56 14.57 11.70 10.70
N HIS A 57 13.41 11.14 11.04
CA HIS A 57 13.04 9.79 10.63
C HIS A 57 12.93 9.72 9.10
N TYR A 58 12.25 10.65 8.45
CA TYR A 58 12.17 10.78 6.99
C TYR A 58 13.53 10.99 6.31
N ALA A 59 14.43 11.83 6.85
CA ALA A 59 15.75 12.13 6.29
C ALA A 59 16.80 11.04 6.57
N SER A 60 16.67 10.31 7.68
CA SER A 60 17.39 9.03 7.89
C SER A 60 16.88 7.93 6.94
N THR A 61 15.74 8.17 6.30
CA THR A 61 14.98 7.27 5.44
C THR A 61 14.70 7.91 4.07
N ASP A 62 15.63 8.72 3.55
CA ASP A 62 15.57 9.21 2.17
C ASP A 62 15.80 8.02 1.24
N SER A 63 14.79 7.18 1.13
CA SER A 63 14.88 5.85 0.56
C SER A 63 14.99 5.95 -0.94
N GLU A 64 14.48 7.03 -1.55
CA GLU A 64 14.62 7.30 -2.96
C GLU A 64 16.01 7.87 -3.28
N ALA A 65 16.58 8.77 -2.47
CA ALA A 65 17.97 9.17 -2.68
C ALA A 65 18.97 8.11 -2.26
N ILE A 66 18.70 7.31 -1.22
CA ILE A 66 19.50 6.13 -0.85
C ILE A 66 19.35 5.06 -1.92
N TRP A 67 18.15 4.81 -2.47
CA TRP A 67 17.92 3.93 -3.62
C TRP A 67 18.71 4.41 -4.83
N ASN A 68 18.59 5.68 -5.18
CA ASN A 68 19.32 6.27 -6.29
C ASN A 68 20.84 6.26 -6.06
N ARG A 69 21.32 6.53 -4.83
CA ARG A 69 22.74 6.41 -4.45
C ARG A 69 23.21 4.95 -4.44
N THR A 70 22.35 4.01 -4.08
CA THR A 70 22.65 2.57 -4.08
C THR A 70 22.74 2.05 -5.50
N LEU A 71 21.78 2.41 -6.37
CA LEU A 71 21.86 2.17 -7.82
C LEU A 71 23.11 2.81 -8.43
N GLN A 72 23.45 4.05 -8.05
CA GLN A 72 24.69 4.71 -8.49
C GLN A 72 25.96 3.99 -8.03
N LYS A 73 25.99 3.43 -6.81
CA LYS A 73 27.11 2.61 -6.32
C LYS A 73 27.20 1.26 -7.03
N ILE A 74 26.08 0.72 -7.50
CA ILE A 74 26.01 -0.58 -8.18
C ILE A 74 26.41 -0.46 -9.67
N ASP A 75 26.07 0.64 -10.35
CA ASP A 75 26.41 0.85 -11.77
C ASP A 75 27.70 1.69 -11.98
N GLY A 76 28.26 2.29 -10.92
CA GLY A 76 29.31 3.30 -10.99
C GLY A 76 30.75 2.80 -10.86
N ALA A 77 31.21 1.96 -11.79
CA ALA A 77 32.58 2.09 -12.26
C ALA A 77 32.65 3.38 -13.11
N LYS A 78 33.30 4.42 -12.55
CA LYS A 78 33.56 5.78 -13.11
C LYS A 78 32.34 6.69 -13.34
N LEU A 79 32.28 7.74 -12.51
CA LEU A 79 31.52 8.96 -12.78
C LEU A 79 32.22 9.78 -13.88
N VAL A 80 31.51 10.09 -14.95
CA VAL A 80 31.87 11.18 -15.88
C VAL A 80 31.08 12.41 -15.45
N ASP A 81 31.79 13.51 -15.22
CA ASP A 81 31.24 14.81 -14.82
C ASP A 81 30.16 15.32 -15.79
N LEU A 82 28.96 15.55 -15.28
CA LEU A 82 27.87 16.21 -16.01
C LEU A 82 27.48 17.53 -15.33
N TYR A 83 28.36 18.52 -15.41
CA TYR A 83 27.97 19.93 -15.46
C TYR A 83 29.00 20.73 -16.29
N PRO A 84 28.70 21.09 -17.55
CA PRO A 84 29.53 22.08 -18.24
C PRO A 84 29.21 23.47 -17.68
N ALA A 85 30.24 24.13 -17.15
CA ALA A 85 30.18 25.55 -16.80
C ALA A 85 29.91 26.40 -18.05
N LYS A 86 28.83 27.20 -18.02
CA LYS A 86 28.52 28.20 -19.05
C LYS A 86 29.67 29.21 -19.17
N ARG A 87 30.31 29.27 -20.34
CA ARG A 87 31.04 30.46 -20.81
C ARG A 87 30.37 30.98 -22.06
N SER A 88 29.91 32.22 -22.04
CA SER A 88 29.41 32.92 -23.23
C SER A 88 30.59 33.40 -24.07
N LEU A 89 30.64 33.03 -25.35
CA LEU A 89 31.44 33.74 -26.35
C LEU A 89 30.51 34.33 -27.42
N ARG A 90 30.63 35.64 -27.63
CA ARG A 90 30.06 36.38 -28.77
C ARG A 90 31.04 36.30 -29.94
N ILE A 91 30.55 35.99 -31.15
CA ILE A 91 31.33 36.10 -32.41
C ILE A 91 30.43 36.74 -33.49
N PRO A 92 30.96 37.66 -34.33
CA PRO A 92 30.14 38.52 -35.20
C PRO A 92 29.79 37.91 -36.57
N PHE A 93 28.61 38.30 -37.07
CA PHE A 93 27.93 37.85 -38.30
C PHE A 93 28.49 38.47 -39.60
N GLY A 94 29.73 38.14 -39.96
CA GLY A 94 30.36 38.71 -41.16
C GLY A 94 30.71 37.76 -42.31
N LYS A 95 30.67 36.43 -42.14
CA LYS A 95 31.29 35.50 -43.12
C LYS A 95 30.55 34.18 -43.40
N ILE A 96 29.23 34.10 -43.27
CA ILE A 96 28.48 32.83 -43.43
C ILE A 96 27.72 32.70 -44.77
N ALA A 97 27.93 33.58 -45.76
CA ALA A 97 27.21 33.47 -47.04
C ALA A 97 27.83 32.51 -48.07
N VAL A 98 29.07 32.05 -47.90
CA VAL A 98 29.77 31.20 -48.91
C VAL A 98 29.82 29.72 -48.52
N ALA A 99 29.64 29.37 -47.25
CA ALA A 99 29.71 27.97 -46.79
C ALA A 99 28.39 27.17 -46.98
N ALA A 100 27.25 27.86 -47.10
CA ALA A 100 25.93 27.22 -47.20
C ALA A 100 25.69 26.52 -48.55
N SER A 101 26.24 27.03 -49.65
CA SER A 101 26.05 26.45 -50.99
C SER A 101 26.84 25.15 -51.19
N VAL A 102 28.03 25.04 -50.58
CA VAL A 102 28.86 23.82 -50.63
C VAL A 102 28.24 22.70 -49.79
N LEU A 103 27.68 23.03 -48.61
CA LEU A 103 27.01 22.05 -47.75
C LEU A 103 25.72 21.50 -48.37
N VAL A 104 24.97 22.30 -49.15
CA VAL A 104 23.77 21.83 -49.85
C VAL A 104 24.12 20.88 -50.99
N LEU A 105 25.20 21.12 -51.74
CA LEU A 105 25.62 20.23 -52.82
C LEU A 105 26.22 18.91 -52.30
N ILE A 106 26.96 18.94 -51.18
CA ILE A 106 27.49 17.73 -50.53
C ILE A 106 26.35 16.93 -49.89
N SER A 107 25.36 17.59 -49.27
CA SER A 107 24.21 16.89 -48.68
C SER A 107 23.27 16.29 -49.73
N ALA A 108 23.06 16.96 -50.87
CA ALA A 108 22.30 16.38 -51.99
C ALA A 108 23.04 15.20 -52.65
N GLY A 109 24.36 15.30 -52.85
CA GLY A 109 25.17 14.21 -53.40
C GLY A 109 25.26 12.99 -52.49
N THR A 110 25.42 13.20 -51.18
CA THR A 110 25.41 12.10 -50.19
C THR A 110 24.03 11.46 -50.08
N TRP A 111 22.94 12.24 -50.07
CA TRP A 111 21.59 11.69 -50.05
C TRP A 111 21.27 10.85 -51.30
N TYR A 112 21.70 11.29 -52.50
CA TYR A 112 21.54 10.51 -53.73
C TYR A 112 22.37 9.22 -53.72
N TYR A 113 23.60 9.26 -53.19
CA TYR A 113 24.47 8.09 -53.09
C TYR A 113 23.95 7.05 -52.07
N PHE A 114 23.41 7.51 -50.93
CA PHE A 114 22.85 6.63 -49.91
C PHE A 114 21.44 6.12 -50.25
N SER A 115 20.64 6.86 -51.03
CA SER A 115 19.30 6.41 -51.46
C SER A 115 19.33 5.31 -52.53
N GLN A 116 20.44 5.10 -53.25
CA GLN A 116 20.61 3.95 -54.14
C GLN A 116 21.10 2.67 -53.45
N SER A 117 21.57 2.74 -52.20
CA SER A 117 22.02 1.56 -51.44
C SER A 117 20.97 0.98 -50.48
N ALA A 118 19.75 1.55 -50.45
CA ALA A 118 18.67 1.13 -49.56
C ALA A 118 17.89 -0.11 -50.05
N ASN A 119 18.58 -1.09 -50.63
CA ASN A 119 17.98 -2.40 -50.94
C ASN A 119 18.93 -3.57 -50.62
N LYS A 120 19.75 -3.42 -49.58
CA LYS A 120 20.37 -4.56 -48.89
C LYS A 120 19.62 -4.77 -47.59
N GLN A 121 18.79 -5.83 -47.57
CA GLN A 121 18.22 -6.39 -46.36
C GLN A 121 19.36 -6.67 -45.38
N THR A 122 19.51 -5.82 -44.38
CA THR A 122 20.32 -6.12 -43.22
C THR A 122 19.60 -7.24 -42.49
N ALA A 123 20.06 -8.48 -42.68
CA ALA A 123 19.65 -9.59 -41.85
C ALA A 123 20.00 -9.22 -40.41
N THR A 124 19.00 -8.78 -39.66
CA THR A 124 19.08 -8.65 -38.22
C THR A 124 19.36 -10.06 -37.71
N ILE A 125 20.57 -10.29 -37.20
CA ILE A 125 20.82 -11.45 -36.35
C ILE A 125 19.93 -11.20 -35.13
N GLN A 126 18.71 -11.76 -35.17
CA GLN A 126 17.88 -11.91 -34.00
C GLN A 126 18.66 -12.83 -33.08
N LYS A 127 19.33 -12.21 -32.10
CA LYS A 127 19.79 -12.92 -30.92
C LYS A 127 18.51 -13.50 -30.34
N ASN A 128 18.30 -14.81 -30.58
CA ASN A 128 17.27 -15.60 -29.93
C ASN A 128 17.64 -15.65 -28.44
N GLU A 129 17.47 -14.53 -27.73
CA GLU A 129 17.32 -14.59 -26.30
C GLU A 129 16.00 -15.33 -26.06
N PRO A 130 16.00 -16.38 -25.23
CA PRO A 130 14.78 -17.11 -24.96
C PRO A 130 13.76 -16.12 -24.41
N VAL A 131 12.71 -15.87 -25.19
CA VAL A 131 11.56 -15.07 -24.74
C VAL A 131 10.99 -15.78 -23.53
N ILE A 132 11.26 -15.24 -22.35
CA ILE A 132 10.67 -15.74 -21.12
C ILE A 132 9.17 -15.51 -21.25
N LYS A 133 8.42 -16.60 -21.36
CA LYS A 133 6.99 -16.57 -21.65
C LYS A 133 6.16 -15.80 -20.62
N ASN A 134 6.71 -15.50 -19.44
CA ASN A 134 6.11 -14.66 -18.41
C ASN A 134 7.21 -13.92 -17.63
N PRO A 135 7.46 -12.63 -17.90
CA PRO A 135 8.45 -11.86 -17.13
C PRO A 135 8.01 -11.72 -15.67
N ILE A 136 8.98 -11.80 -14.75
CA ILE A 136 8.74 -11.55 -13.33
C ILE A 136 8.67 -10.04 -13.13
N VAL A 137 7.45 -9.53 -12.98
CA VAL A 137 7.18 -8.12 -12.79
C VAL A 137 6.76 -7.86 -11.33
N PRO A 138 6.90 -6.63 -10.84
CA PRO A 138 6.37 -6.28 -9.54
C PRO A 138 4.85 -6.51 -9.48
N GLY A 139 4.34 -6.68 -8.27
CA GLY A 139 2.91 -6.80 -8.04
C GLY A 139 2.14 -5.57 -8.52
N SER A 140 0.83 -5.72 -8.63
CA SER A 140 -0.05 -4.67 -9.15
C SER A 140 -1.45 -4.81 -8.58
N ASN A 141 -2.29 -3.81 -8.84
CA ASN A 141 -3.68 -3.82 -8.43
C ASN A 141 -4.47 -4.95 -9.14
N LYS A 142 -4.62 -6.10 -8.48
CA LYS A 142 -5.21 -7.33 -9.03
C LYS A 142 -6.02 -8.08 -7.98
N ALA A 143 -7.28 -8.38 -8.32
CA ALA A 143 -8.14 -9.21 -7.49
C ALA A 143 -9.27 -9.84 -8.30
N THR A 144 -9.92 -10.82 -7.68
CA THR A 144 -11.18 -11.41 -8.12
C THR A 144 -12.25 -11.18 -7.05
N LEU A 145 -13.42 -10.69 -7.48
CA LEU A 145 -14.62 -10.63 -6.65
C LEU A 145 -15.44 -11.90 -6.90
N THR A 146 -15.79 -12.61 -5.84
CA THR A 146 -16.75 -13.72 -5.85
C THR A 146 -18.03 -13.24 -5.16
N LEU A 147 -19.14 -13.25 -5.89
CA LEU A 147 -20.46 -12.88 -5.39
C LEU A 147 -21.07 -14.05 -4.60
N GLY A 148 -22.09 -13.77 -3.78
CA GLY A 148 -22.75 -14.78 -2.95
C GLY A 148 -23.52 -15.88 -3.71
N ASP A 149 -23.74 -15.73 -5.02
CA ASP A 149 -24.25 -16.77 -5.91
C ASP A 149 -23.13 -17.65 -6.52
N GLY A 150 -21.86 -17.34 -6.22
CA GLY A 150 -20.68 -18.01 -6.74
C GLY A 150 -20.13 -17.41 -8.04
N GLN A 151 -20.78 -16.40 -8.63
CA GLN A 151 -20.26 -15.73 -9.82
C GLN A 151 -18.96 -14.98 -9.51
N THR A 152 -17.96 -15.12 -10.37
CA THR A 152 -16.65 -14.46 -10.22
C THR A 152 -16.45 -13.35 -11.24
N ILE A 153 -15.94 -12.21 -10.80
CA ILE A 153 -15.59 -11.04 -11.61
C ILE A 153 -14.10 -10.74 -11.44
N ALA A 154 -13.34 -10.82 -12.53
CA ALA A 154 -11.93 -10.43 -12.53
C ALA A 154 -11.82 -8.90 -12.46
N LEU A 155 -11.51 -8.36 -11.29
CA LEU A 155 -11.42 -6.91 -11.07
C LEU A 155 -10.23 -6.29 -11.80
N THR A 156 -9.20 -7.07 -12.11
CA THR A 156 -8.05 -6.61 -12.90
C THR A 156 -8.44 -6.12 -14.29
N THR A 157 -9.31 -6.86 -14.99
CA THR A 157 -9.68 -6.59 -16.38
C THR A 157 -11.02 -5.88 -16.54
N ALA A 158 -11.85 -5.88 -15.49
CA ALA A 158 -13.12 -5.16 -15.50
C ALA A 158 -12.91 -3.65 -15.72
N GLN A 159 -13.77 -3.03 -16.53
CA GLN A 159 -13.78 -1.58 -16.71
C GLN A 159 -14.36 -0.87 -15.49
N ASN A 160 -14.07 0.43 -15.34
CA ASN A 160 -14.73 1.24 -14.34
C ASN A 160 -16.24 1.35 -14.64
N GLY A 161 -17.07 1.40 -13.61
CA GLY A 161 -18.54 1.41 -13.71
C GLY A 161 -19.21 0.33 -12.88
N SER A 162 -20.50 0.12 -13.13
CA SER A 162 -21.31 -0.89 -12.43
C SER A 162 -20.83 -2.30 -12.79
N LEU A 163 -20.48 -3.10 -11.79
CA LEU A 163 -20.02 -4.48 -11.97
C LEU A 163 -21.13 -5.49 -11.72
N ALA A 164 -21.91 -5.28 -10.67
CA ALA A 164 -22.96 -6.19 -10.24
C ALA A 164 -24.02 -5.48 -9.40
N ASP A 165 -25.17 -6.13 -9.32
CA ASP A 165 -26.33 -5.66 -8.58
C ASP A 165 -26.83 -6.79 -7.68
N GLN A 166 -26.88 -6.56 -6.38
CA GLN A 166 -27.34 -7.53 -5.38
C GLN A 166 -28.44 -6.92 -4.53
N GLY A 167 -29.62 -6.77 -5.15
CA GLY A 167 -30.83 -6.25 -4.52
C GLY A 167 -30.72 -4.75 -4.22
N HIS A 168 -30.49 -4.41 -2.97
CA HIS A 168 -30.36 -3.03 -2.49
C HIS A 168 -28.93 -2.47 -2.60
N MET A 169 -27.99 -3.30 -3.06
CA MET A 169 -26.57 -2.96 -3.14
C MET A 169 -26.10 -2.91 -4.60
N GLN A 170 -25.50 -1.79 -4.98
CA GLN A 170 -24.78 -1.64 -6.24
C GLN A 170 -23.29 -1.77 -6.00
N ILE A 171 -22.65 -2.63 -6.80
CA ILE A 171 -21.21 -2.85 -6.75
C ILE A 171 -20.58 -2.13 -7.95
N THR A 172 -19.68 -1.20 -7.67
CA THR A 172 -19.06 -0.35 -8.68
C THR A 172 -17.54 -0.45 -8.59
N LYS A 173 -16.86 -0.40 -9.74
CA LYS A 173 -15.42 -0.16 -9.81
C LYS A 173 -15.15 1.28 -10.18
N THR A 174 -14.38 1.98 -9.34
CA THR A 174 -13.97 3.37 -9.60
C THR A 174 -12.49 3.50 -9.27
N ASP A 175 -11.71 4.03 -10.21
CA ASP A 175 -10.26 4.25 -10.06
C ASP A 175 -9.49 3.03 -9.55
N GLY A 176 -9.86 1.85 -10.04
CA GLY A 176 -9.22 0.60 -9.64
C GLY A 176 -9.61 0.09 -8.26
N ARG A 177 -10.63 0.66 -7.62
CA ARG A 177 -11.15 0.25 -6.31
C ARG A 177 -12.56 -0.31 -6.44
N LEU A 178 -12.91 -1.22 -5.54
CA LEU A 178 -14.26 -1.77 -5.44
C LEU A 178 -15.06 -0.98 -4.40
N ILE A 179 -16.26 -0.53 -4.76
CA ILE A 179 -17.12 0.28 -3.90
C ILE A 179 -18.50 -0.36 -3.82
N TYR A 180 -18.98 -0.53 -2.59
CA TYR A 180 -20.33 -0.99 -2.27
C TYR A 180 -21.21 0.21 -1.89
N ASN A 181 -22.23 0.50 -2.70
CA ASN A 181 -23.16 1.59 -2.46
C ASN A 181 -24.59 1.08 -2.30
N ARG A 182 -25.26 1.49 -1.22
CA ARG A 182 -26.70 1.27 -1.08
C ARG A 182 -27.46 2.11 -2.10
N LYS A 183 -28.45 1.53 -2.77
CA LYS A 183 -29.28 2.25 -3.74
C LYS A 183 -30.19 3.27 -3.05
N PRO A 184 -30.42 4.47 -3.63
CA PRO A 184 -31.24 5.51 -3.02
C PRO A 184 -32.68 5.07 -2.67
N ASP A 185 -33.31 4.24 -3.50
CA ASP A 185 -34.73 3.86 -3.36
C ASP A 185 -34.97 2.57 -2.55
N SER A 186 -34.01 2.18 -1.71
CA SER A 186 -34.08 0.93 -0.94
C SER A 186 -34.39 1.15 0.54
N ASP A 187 -35.63 1.54 0.83
CA ASP A 187 -36.17 1.75 2.20
C ASP A 187 -36.56 0.45 2.93
N GLY A 188 -36.42 -0.70 2.28
CA GLY A 188 -36.70 -2.01 2.87
C GLY A 188 -35.67 -2.42 3.93
N ALA A 189 -36.12 -3.05 5.01
CA ALA A 189 -35.25 -3.82 5.89
C ALA A 189 -34.61 -4.96 5.08
N PHE A 190 -33.29 -5.17 5.23
CA PHE A 190 -32.59 -6.29 4.58
C PHE A 190 -33.24 -7.61 5.01
N ASP A 191 -33.87 -8.32 4.07
CA ASP A 191 -34.31 -9.69 4.35
C ASP A 191 -33.08 -10.60 4.43
N SER A 192 -32.99 -11.26 5.57
CA SER A 192 -31.79 -11.67 6.29
C SER A 192 -31.12 -12.95 5.78
N LYS A 193 -31.14 -13.22 4.47
CA LYS A 193 -30.19 -14.22 3.95
C LYS A 193 -28.85 -13.51 3.84
N GLU A 194 -27.93 -13.83 4.75
CA GLU A 194 -26.57 -13.26 4.76
C GLU A 194 -25.85 -13.63 3.46
N ILE A 195 -26.04 -12.81 2.42
CA ILE A 195 -25.29 -12.94 1.18
C ILE A 195 -23.90 -12.38 1.47
N PHE A 196 -22.89 -13.22 1.27
CA PHE A 196 -21.50 -12.84 1.43
C PHE A 196 -20.84 -12.71 0.09
N ASN A 197 -20.01 -11.68 -0.04
CA ASN A 197 -19.07 -11.57 -1.13
C ASN A 197 -17.65 -11.82 -0.60
N THR A 198 -16.76 -12.21 -1.50
CA THR A 198 -15.35 -12.44 -1.17
C THR A 198 -14.47 -11.76 -2.21
N VAL A 199 -13.54 -10.94 -1.76
CA VAL A 199 -12.49 -10.38 -2.63
C VAL A 199 -11.19 -11.10 -2.31
N THR A 200 -10.53 -11.62 -3.35
CA THR A 200 -9.27 -12.37 -3.22
C THR A 200 -8.20 -11.75 -4.10
N THR A 201 -7.04 -11.50 -3.51
CA THR A 201 -5.82 -11.07 -4.21
C THR A 201 -4.91 -12.29 -4.42
N PRO A 202 -4.42 -12.53 -5.65
CA PRO A 202 -3.40 -13.55 -5.87
C PRO A 202 -2.04 -13.09 -5.33
N ARG A 203 -1.03 -13.96 -5.41
CA ARG A 203 0.36 -13.50 -5.35
C ARG A 203 0.60 -12.45 -6.44
N GLY A 204 1.35 -11.41 -6.11
CA GLY A 204 1.56 -10.23 -6.95
C GLY A 204 0.31 -9.40 -7.23
N GLY A 205 -0.75 -9.58 -6.43
CA GLY A 205 -1.94 -8.75 -6.45
C GLY A 205 -2.12 -7.98 -5.15
N GLU A 206 -2.49 -6.73 -5.21
CA GLU A 206 -3.08 -6.01 -4.07
C GLU A 206 -4.40 -5.40 -4.51
N TYR A 207 -5.26 -5.02 -3.57
CA TYR A 207 -6.53 -4.41 -3.94
C TYR A 207 -7.14 -3.58 -2.81
N GLN A 208 -7.81 -2.48 -3.16
CA GLN A 208 -8.52 -1.64 -2.20
C GLN A 208 -10.04 -1.75 -2.37
N ILE A 209 -10.74 -1.86 -1.24
CA ILE A 209 -12.18 -2.09 -1.14
C ILE A 209 -12.77 -1.05 -0.19
N THR A 210 -13.90 -0.46 -0.57
CA THR A 210 -14.79 0.27 0.32
C THR A 210 -15.99 -0.61 0.65
N LEU A 211 -16.11 -1.00 1.93
CA LEU A 211 -17.16 -1.86 2.45
C LEU A 211 -18.51 -1.14 2.53
N PRO A 212 -19.63 -1.87 2.70
CA PRO A 212 -20.96 -1.29 2.79
C PRO A 212 -21.19 -0.26 3.92
N ASP A 213 -20.37 -0.28 4.97
CA ASP A 213 -20.40 0.70 6.08
C ASP A 213 -19.47 1.91 5.85
N GLY A 214 -18.83 1.99 4.68
CA GLY A 214 -17.85 3.01 4.33
C GLY A 214 -16.43 2.77 4.86
N SER A 215 -16.20 1.68 5.60
CA SER A 215 -14.85 1.28 6.01
C SER A 215 -13.99 0.94 4.79
N LYS A 216 -12.72 1.31 4.81
CA LYS A 216 -11.78 1.02 3.71
C LYS A 216 -10.84 -0.11 4.11
N VAL A 217 -10.60 -1.02 3.19
CA VAL A 217 -9.70 -2.16 3.39
C VAL A 217 -8.76 -2.27 2.22
N TRP A 218 -7.47 -2.38 2.51
CA TRP A 218 -6.44 -2.77 1.57
C TRP A 218 -6.13 -4.23 1.82
N LEU A 219 -6.13 -5.05 0.77
CA LEU A 219 -5.67 -6.43 0.79
C LEU A 219 -4.29 -6.52 0.17
N ASN A 220 -3.35 -7.10 0.89
CA ASN A 220 -2.00 -7.39 0.39
C ASN A 220 -2.01 -8.68 -0.47
N ALA A 221 -0.88 -9.03 -1.07
CA ALA A 221 -0.74 -10.22 -1.92
C ALA A 221 -1.07 -11.53 -1.21
N ALA A 222 -1.76 -12.43 -1.92
CA ALA A 222 -2.21 -13.72 -1.40
C ALA A 222 -3.14 -13.59 -0.18
N SER A 223 -4.12 -12.68 -0.26
CA SER A 223 -5.08 -12.42 0.82
C SER A 223 -6.52 -12.56 0.34
N SER A 224 -7.44 -12.74 1.27
CA SER A 224 -8.87 -12.82 0.98
C SER A 224 -9.68 -12.19 2.10
N LEU A 225 -10.70 -11.42 1.73
CA LEU A 225 -11.66 -10.83 2.65
C LEU A 225 -13.07 -11.25 2.25
N ARG A 226 -13.77 -11.94 3.15
CA ARG A 226 -15.18 -12.30 3.02
C ARG A 226 -16.02 -11.42 3.94
N PHE A 227 -17.08 -10.84 3.40
CA PHE A 227 -17.91 -9.86 4.12
C PHE A 227 -19.35 -9.88 3.62
N PRO A 228 -20.34 -9.53 4.46
CA PRO A 228 -21.72 -9.50 4.03
C PRO A 228 -21.95 -8.29 3.12
N ILE A 229 -22.90 -8.40 2.18
CA ILE A 229 -23.28 -7.28 1.31
C ILE A 229 -23.93 -6.12 2.07
N ALA A 230 -24.35 -6.36 3.32
CA ALA A 230 -24.80 -5.36 4.27
C ALA A 230 -24.56 -5.84 5.70
N PHE A 231 -24.12 -4.94 6.57
CA PHE A 231 -24.00 -5.26 8.00
C PHE A 231 -25.36 -5.08 8.67
N ALA A 232 -26.04 -6.19 8.93
CA ALA A 232 -27.28 -6.22 9.69
C ALA A 232 -26.99 -6.56 11.17
N GLY A 233 -27.75 -5.97 12.09
CA GLY A 233 -27.64 -6.26 13.52
C GLY A 233 -26.65 -5.36 14.27
N ASN A 234 -26.08 -5.89 15.36
CA ASN A 234 -25.34 -5.12 16.36
C ASN A 234 -23.82 -5.23 16.21
N GLU A 235 -23.33 -5.95 15.21
CA GLU A 235 -21.90 -6.18 14.97
C GLU A 235 -21.64 -6.18 13.45
N ARG A 236 -20.44 -5.73 13.05
CA ARG A 236 -19.99 -5.73 11.66
C ARG A 236 -18.87 -6.76 11.52
N ILE A 237 -19.20 -7.93 11.00
CA ILE A 237 -18.27 -9.07 10.96
C ILE A 237 -17.71 -9.26 9.55
N VAL A 238 -16.39 -9.36 9.45
CA VAL A 238 -15.67 -9.77 8.24
C VAL A 238 -14.74 -10.93 8.55
N GLU A 239 -14.39 -11.72 7.54
CA GLU A 239 -13.47 -12.85 7.66
C GLU A 239 -12.23 -12.60 6.79
N LEU A 240 -11.05 -12.77 7.38
CA LEU A 240 -9.76 -12.49 6.76
C LEU A 240 -8.87 -13.74 6.71
N THR A 241 -8.23 -13.94 5.57
CA THR A 241 -7.03 -14.77 5.41
C THR A 241 -5.94 -13.93 4.73
N GLY A 242 -4.68 -14.08 5.14
CA GLY A 242 -3.57 -13.29 4.59
C GLY A 242 -3.35 -11.99 5.35
N GLU A 243 -3.08 -10.88 4.67
CA GLU A 243 -2.83 -9.59 5.30
C GLU A 243 -3.72 -8.47 4.74
N ALA A 244 -4.25 -7.66 5.65
CA ALA A 244 -5.05 -6.51 5.33
C ALA A 244 -4.85 -5.34 6.30
N TYR A 245 -4.91 -4.14 5.74
CA TYR A 245 -4.95 -2.88 6.48
C TYR A 245 -6.37 -2.32 6.44
N PHE A 246 -6.86 -1.88 7.59
CA PHE A 246 -8.23 -1.45 7.80
C PHE A 246 -8.28 0.00 8.29
N GLU A 247 -9.11 0.80 7.65
CA GLU A 247 -9.59 2.09 8.15
C GLU A 247 -11.09 1.93 8.44
N VAL A 248 -11.41 1.64 9.70
CA VAL A 248 -12.80 1.34 10.09
C VAL A 248 -13.55 2.62 10.40
N ASN A 249 -14.64 2.84 9.67
CA ASN A 249 -15.54 3.96 9.90
C ASN A 249 -16.31 3.73 11.23
N PRO A 250 -16.31 4.67 12.19
CA PRO A 250 -17.16 4.57 13.38
C PRO A 250 -18.64 4.51 12.99
N GLN A 251 -19.40 3.61 13.62
CA GLN A 251 -20.84 3.47 13.39
C GLN A 251 -21.57 3.52 14.73
N GLU A 252 -22.66 4.27 14.77
CA GLU A 252 -23.50 4.43 15.96
C GLU A 252 -24.93 4.01 15.65
N GLN A 253 -25.55 3.26 16.57
CA GLN A 253 -26.93 2.82 16.45
C GLN A 253 -27.68 3.11 17.74
N ALA A 254 -29.01 3.25 17.64
CA ALA A 254 -29.86 3.39 18.82
C ALA A 254 -29.66 2.17 19.73
N ALA A 255 -29.34 2.38 21.00
CA ALA A 255 -29.13 1.27 21.92
C ALA A 255 -30.39 0.40 22.00
N ASN A 256 -30.25 -0.89 21.66
CA ASN A 256 -31.33 -1.84 21.80
C ASN A 256 -31.75 -1.97 23.27
N SER A 257 -33.07 -1.98 23.51
CA SER A 257 -33.72 -2.02 24.82
C SER A 257 -33.47 -3.32 25.64
N LYS A 258 -32.48 -4.13 25.28
CA LYS A 258 -32.12 -5.40 25.96
C LYS A 258 -30.96 -5.26 26.95
N SER A 259 -30.27 -4.11 27.01
CA SER A 259 -29.34 -3.84 28.09
C SER A 259 -30.13 -3.38 29.33
N PRO A 260 -29.92 -3.95 30.53
CA PRO A 260 -30.63 -3.52 31.76
C PRO A 260 -30.39 -2.05 32.13
N VAL A 261 -29.45 -1.40 31.43
CA VAL A 261 -29.02 -0.01 31.61
C VAL A 261 -29.14 0.79 30.30
N ALA A 262 -29.99 0.37 29.36
CA ALA A 262 -30.30 1.16 28.17
C ALA A 262 -31.18 2.36 28.57
N LYS A 263 -30.54 3.48 28.94
CA LYS A 263 -31.21 4.78 29.03
C LYS A 263 -31.78 5.09 27.64
N LYS A 264 -33.11 5.23 27.55
CA LYS A 264 -33.82 5.72 26.35
C LYS A 264 -33.06 6.91 25.76
N GLY A 265 -32.58 6.77 24.52
CA GLY A 265 -31.92 7.85 23.77
C GLY A 265 -30.38 7.81 23.70
N LYS A 266 -29.69 6.79 24.24
CA LYS A 266 -28.23 6.69 24.10
C LYS A 266 -27.86 5.95 22.80
N LEU A 267 -27.01 6.56 21.97
CA LEU A 267 -26.34 5.90 20.84
C LEU A 267 -25.24 4.98 21.38
N SER A 268 -25.14 3.77 20.83
CA SER A 268 -24.06 2.82 21.11
C SER A 268 -23.21 2.62 19.87
N LYS A 269 -21.89 2.57 20.05
CA LYS A 269 -20.97 2.20 18.96
C LYS A 269 -21.21 0.75 18.56
N THR A 270 -21.26 0.50 17.26
CA THR A 270 -21.42 -0.84 16.68
C THR A 270 -20.03 -1.41 16.39
N PRO A 271 -19.59 -2.49 17.08
CA PRO A 271 -18.27 -3.05 16.87
C PRO A 271 -18.07 -3.57 15.46
N PHE A 272 -16.82 -3.48 15.00
CA PHE A 272 -16.32 -4.13 13.79
C PHE A 272 -15.37 -5.25 14.21
N ILE A 273 -15.61 -6.45 13.70
CA ILE A 273 -14.93 -7.68 14.11
C ILE A 273 -14.31 -8.31 12.87
N VAL A 274 -12.99 -8.46 12.88
CA VAL A 274 -12.25 -9.26 11.90
C VAL A 274 -12.05 -10.65 12.49
N LYS A 275 -12.73 -11.66 11.93
CA LYS A 275 -12.50 -13.07 12.22
C LYS A 275 -11.35 -13.57 11.36
N ILE A 276 -10.34 -14.17 11.98
CA ILE A 276 -9.15 -14.64 11.28
C ILE A 276 -9.30 -16.14 11.02
N ASN A 277 -9.46 -16.49 9.75
CA ASN A 277 -9.64 -17.87 9.33
C ASN A 277 -8.28 -18.55 9.23
N THR A 278 -7.99 -19.47 10.16
CA THR A 278 -6.77 -20.30 10.14
C THR A 278 -7.11 -21.78 10.02
N PRO A 279 -6.24 -22.60 9.39
CA PRO A 279 -6.43 -24.05 9.32
C PRO A 279 -6.56 -24.74 10.68
N ALA A 280 -5.95 -24.16 11.73
CA ALA A 280 -6.01 -24.68 13.09
C ALA A 280 -7.40 -24.57 13.74
N GLY A 281 -8.32 -23.77 13.17
CA GLY A 281 -9.69 -23.62 13.68
C GLY A 281 -9.83 -22.89 15.02
N ASN A 282 -8.72 -22.40 15.58
CA ASN A 282 -8.73 -21.63 16.82
C ASN A 282 -9.40 -20.27 16.61
N ARG A 283 -10.22 -19.85 17.58
CA ARG A 283 -10.85 -18.53 17.58
C ARG A 283 -9.76 -17.45 17.63
N ASN A 284 -9.63 -16.66 16.57
CA ASN A 284 -8.76 -15.49 16.52
C ASN A 284 -9.56 -14.33 15.95
N GLU A 285 -9.69 -13.25 16.75
CA GLU A 285 -10.57 -12.14 16.43
C GLU A 285 -9.93 -10.80 16.79
N VAL A 286 -10.23 -9.78 15.99
CA VAL A 286 -9.84 -8.39 16.22
C VAL A 286 -11.10 -7.54 16.26
N GLU A 287 -11.38 -6.92 17.40
CA GLU A 287 -12.59 -6.11 17.64
C GLU A 287 -12.20 -4.63 17.83
N VAL A 288 -12.88 -3.76 17.07
CA VAL A 288 -12.64 -2.30 17.06
C VAL A 288 -13.94 -1.51 16.97
N LEU A 289 -13.89 -0.20 17.26
CA LEU A 289 -15.05 0.70 17.16
C LEU A 289 -14.90 1.81 16.11
N GLY A 290 -13.72 1.98 15.53
CA GLY A 290 -13.36 3.07 14.63
C GLY A 290 -11.87 3.36 14.77
N THR A 291 -11.06 2.75 13.92
CA THR A 291 -9.65 2.45 14.23
C THR A 291 -8.89 2.15 12.95
N HIS A 292 -7.61 2.54 12.93
CA HIS A 292 -6.65 2.24 11.86
C HIS A 292 -5.71 1.13 12.34
N PHE A 293 -5.71 -0.03 11.68
CA PHE A 293 -4.94 -1.19 12.13
C PHE A 293 -4.58 -2.13 10.97
N ASN A 294 -3.49 -2.88 11.12
CA ASN A 294 -3.06 -3.93 10.20
C ASN A 294 -3.22 -5.31 10.85
N VAL A 295 -3.68 -6.30 10.09
CA VAL A 295 -3.72 -7.71 10.50
C VAL A 295 -2.94 -8.53 9.48
N MET A 296 -1.90 -9.23 9.93
CA MET A 296 -1.16 -10.22 9.16
C MET A 296 -1.44 -11.60 9.73
N ALA A 297 -2.04 -12.45 8.92
CA ALA A 297 -2.50 -13.79 9.29
C ALA A 297 -2.22 -14.81 8.18
N TYR A 298 -1.05 -14.72 7.54
CA TYR A 298 -0.63 -15.75 6.61
C TYR A 298 -0.28 -17.05 7.34
N THR A 299 -0.64 -18.19 6.76
CA THR A 299 -0.43 -19.52 7.36
C THR A 299 1.03 -19.99 7.32
N ASP A 300 1.86 -19.38 6.47
CA ASP A 300 3.30 -19.61 6.37
C ASP A 300 4.12 -18.67 7.27
N GLU A 301 3.44 -17.94 8.17
CA GLU A 301 4.07 -17.09 9.19
C GLU A 301 3.92 -17.73 10.58
N GLY A 302 4.93 -17.56 11.44
CA GLY A 302 4.95 -18.22 12.75
C GLY A 302 3.99 -17.66 13.80
N ALA A 303 3.14 -16.70 13.45
CA ALA A 303 2.06 -16.16 14.29
C ALA A 303 1.20 -15.17 13.50
N ILE A 304 -0.04 -15.02 13.95
CA ILE A 304 -0.89 -13.88 13.57
C ILE A 304 -0.36 -12.63 14.26
N LYS A 305 -0.30 -11.51 13.55
CA LYS A 305 0.12 -10.21 14.10
C LYS A 305 -0.96 -9.16 13.83
N THR A 306 -1.33 -8.42 14.87
CA THR A 306 -2.21 -7.25 14.77
C THR A 306 -1.45 -6.02 15.25
N THR A 307 -1.35 -5.00 14.41
CA THR A 307 -0.63 -3.76 14.72
C THR A 307 -1.61 -2.59 14.71
N LEU A 308 -1.60 -1.77 15.75
CA LEU A 308 -2.50 -0.64 15.89
C LEU A 308 -1.79 0.68 15.54
N ILE A 309 -2.41 1.44 14.63
CA ILE A 309 -1.94 2.75 14.16
C ILE A 309 -2.69 3.85 14.92
N GLU A 310 -4.03 3.78 14.96
CA GLU A 310 -4.86 4.77 15.65
C GLU A 310 -6.11 4.12 16.23
N GLY A 311 -6.51 4.54 17.44
CA GLY A 311 -7.74 4.10 18.10
C GLY A 311 -7.46 3.07 19.20
N LYS A 312 -8.30 2.03 19.27
CA LYS A 312 -8.18 0.98 20.28
C LYS A 312 -8.65 -0.35 19.70
N VAL A 313 -7.84 -1.38 19.90
CA VAL A 313 -8.10 -2.72 19.38
C VAL A 313 -8.12 -3.71 20.52
N LYS A 314 -9.15 -4.57 20.56
CA LYS A 314 -9.15 -5.78 21.36
C LYS A 314 -8.80 -6.96 20.46
N VAL A 315 -7.74 -7.68 20.78
CA VAL A 315 -7.36 -8.93 20.13
C VAL A 315 -7.77 -10.12 20.99
N THR A 316 -8.21 -11.21 20.37
CA THR A 316 -8.61 -12.45 21.03
C THR A 316 -7.88 -13.63 20.38
N SER A 317 -7.33 -14.53 21.20
CA SER A 317 -6.81 -15.84 20.78
C SER A 317 -7.34 -16.91 21.74
N GLY A 318 -8.17 -17.81 21.22
CA GLY A 318 -8.92 -18.77 22.03
C GLY A 318 -9.84 -18.06 23.03
N ASN A 319 -9.56 -18.24 24.32
CA ASN A 319 -10.29 -17.62 25.44
C ASN A 319 -9.56 -16.42 26.06
N VAL A 320 -8.34 -16.11 25.58
CA VAL A 320 -7.54 -14.99 26.07
C VAL A 320 -7.78 -13.79 25.17
N PHE A 321 -7.89 -12.61 25.77
CA PHE A 321 -7.97 -11.36 25.03
C PHE A 321 -7.06 -10.31 25.65
N GLN A 322 -6.62 -9.36 24.83
CA GLN A 322 -5.84 -8.21 25.26
C GLN A 322 -6.23 -6.98 24.44
N THR A 323 -6.19 -5.82 25.08
CA THR A 323 -6.31 -4.54 24.39
C THR A 323 -4.91 -4.05 24.05
N ILE A 324 -4.71 -3.62 22.80
CA ILE A 324 -3.50 -2.94 22.36
C ILE A 324 -3.75 -1.45 22.12
N LEU A 325 -2.69 -0.65 22.24
CA LEU A 325 -2.63 0.80 22.05
C LEU A 325 -1.89 1.17 20.75
N PRO A 326 -2.06 2.40 20.24
CA PRO A 326 -1.29 2.88 19.09
C PRO A 326 0.22 2.67 19.25
N GLY A 327 0.87 2.15 18.20
CA GLY A 327 2.30 1.77 18.22
C GLY A 327 2.58 0.36 18.75
N GLU A 328 1.57 -0.35 19.24
CA GLU A 328 1.72 -1.73 19.72
C GLU A 328 1.34 -2.75 18.65
N GLN A 329 2.04 -3.90 18.69
CA GLN A 329 1.72 -5.10 17.94
C GLN A 329 1.47 -6.27 18.89
N ALA A 330 0.30 -6.88 18.76
CA ALA A 330 -0.01 -8.18 19.35
C ALA A 330 0.45 -9.30 18.42
N ARG A 331 1.16 -10.29 18.96
CA ARG A 331 1.48 -11.56 18.32
C ARG A 331 0.65 -12.66 18.96
N LEU A 332 -0.24 -13.27 18.19
CA LEU A 332 -1.15 -14.32 18.63
C LEU A 332 -0.62 -15.68 18.17
N ASN A 333 -0.49 -16.61 19.12
CA ASN A 333 -0.09 -17.98 18.85
C ASN A 333 -0.84 -18.94 19.78
N GLU A 334 -1.80 -19.69 19.25
CA GLU A 334 -2.51 -20.79 19.94
C GLU A 334 -2.96 -20.48 21.38
N GLY A 335 -3.66 -19.36 21.59
CA GLY A 335 -4.17 -18.98 22.92
C GLY A 335 -3.18 -18.18 23.78
N ASN A 336 -2.00 -17.85 23.24
CA ASN A 336 -1.08 -16.89 23.82
C ASN A 336 -1.10 -15.57 23.04
N ILE A 337 -1.01 -14.46 23.76
CA ILE A 337 -0.92 -13.10 23.21
C ILE A 337 0.30 -12.42 23.82
N VAL A 338 1.24 -12.03 22.96
CA VAL A 338 2.42 -11.25 23.36
C VAL A 338 2.34 -9.89 22.68
N VAL A 339 2.36 -8.82 23.48
CA VAL A 339 2.31 -7.43 22.98
C VAL A 339 3.69 -6.79 23.10
N LYS A 340 4.09 -6.06 22.07
CA LYS A 340 5.33 -5.27 22.05
C LYS A 340 5.14 -3.97 21.29
N ASN A 341 5.96 -2.98 21.60
CA ASN A 341 6.07 -1.78 20.78
C ASN A 341 6.78 -2.09 19.45
N VAL A 342 6.31 -1.44 18.40
CA VAL A 342 6.85 -1.54 17.05
C VAL A 342 6.79 -0.17 16.36
N ASP A 343 7.58 0.00 15.31
CA ASP A 343 7.32 1.05 14.34
C ASP A 343 6.15 0.62 13.45
N ALA A 344 4.98 1.24 13.65
CA ALA A 344 3.77 0.89 12.91
C ALA A 344 3.88 1.30 11.43
N ASP A 345 4.62 2.37 11.12
CA ASP A 345 4.78 2.87 9.76
C ASP A 345 5.57 1.89 8.89
N ASP A 346 6.59 1.23 9.46
CA ASP A 346 7.35 0.17 8.78
C ASP A 346 6.48 -1.05 8.47
N ILE A 347 5.53 -1.37 9.34
CA ILE A 347 4.62 -2.50 9.15
C ILE A 347 3.62 -2.21 8.04
N ILE A 348 3.07 -1.00 7.98
CA ILE A 348 2.12 -0.59 6.95
C ILE A 348 2.78 -0.02 5.71
N ALA A 349 4.12 -0.03 5.61
CA ALA A 349 4.84 0.51 4.46
C ALA A 349 4.39 -0.09 3.11
N TRP A 350 3.76 -1.28 3.13
CA TRP A 350 3.14 -1.88 1.96
C TRP A 350 1.96 -1.11 1.39
N THR A 351 1.19 -0.42 2.23
CA THR A 351 0.06 0.42 1.78
C THR A 351 0.55 1.73 1.15
N THR A 352 1.79 2.12 1.44
CA THR A 352 2.44 3.33 0.92
C THR A 352 3.51 3.04 -0.14
N GLY A 353 3.54 1.82 -0.70
CA GLY A 353 4.34 1.48 -1.88
C GLY A 353 5.73 0.94 -1.60
N PHE A 354 6.02 0.44 -0.39
CA PHE A 354 7.28 -0.19 -0.02
C PHE A 354 7.10 -1.64 0.43
N VAL A 355 8.14 -2.47 0.32
CA VAL A 355 8.14 -3.81 0.92
C VAL A 355 8.39 -3.65 2.41
N PRO A 356 7.56 -4.22 3.30
CA PRO A 356 7.79 -4.18 4.73
C PRO A 356 9.10 -4.88 5.06
N VAL A 357 9.95 -4.18 5.80
CA VAL A 357 11.25 -4.66 6.25
C VAL A 357 11.16 -4.84 7.76
N ALA A 358 11.36 -6.05 8.25
CA ALA A 358 11.28 -6.35 9.68
C ALA A 358 12.67 -6.60 10.27
N GLY A 359 13.51 -5.56 10.34
CA GLY A 359 14.83 -5.59 11.00
C GLY A 359 15.65 -6.87 10.70
N PRO A 360 16.02 -7.68 11.73
CA PRO A 360 16.88 -8.86 11.57
C PRO A 360 16.19 -10.09 10.93
N ASP A 361 14.87 -10.06 10.69
CA ASP A 361 14.15 -11.21 10.12
C ASP A 361 14.14 -11.13 8.58
N VAL A 362 15.29 -11.46 7.97
CA VAL A 362 15.42 -11.56 6.51
C VAL A 362 14.42 -12.54 5.91
N GLU A 363 14.03 -13.59 6.65
CA GLU A 363 13.06 -14.55 6.14
C GLU A 363 11.67 -13.93 5.96
N TYR A 364 11.24 -13.09 6.90
CA TYR A 364 10.02 -12.30 6.74
C TYR A 364 10.08 -11.44 5.48
N THR A 365 11.13 -10.65 5.31
CA THR A 365 11.30 -9.79 4.11
C THR A 365 11.29 -10.60 2.82
N MET A 366 11.98 -11.75 2.80
CA MET A 366 12.00 -12.64 1.65
C MET A 366 10.62 -13.26 1.35
N ARG A 367 9.81 -13.58 2.37
CA ARG A 367 8.41 -14.01 2.16
C ARG A 367 7.54 -12.88 1.60
N GLN A 368 7.75 -11.63 2.05
CA GLN A 368 7.06 -10.48 1.47
C GLN A 368 7.42 -10.29 -0.02
N ILE A 369 8.72 -10.39 -0.36
CA ILE A 369 9.20 -10.36 -1.75
C ILE A 369 8.57 -11.52 -2.55
N ALA A 370 8.58 -12.73 -2.00
CA ALA A 370 8.00 -13.90 -2.63
C ALA A 370 6.54 -13.67 -3.03
N ARG A 371 5.71 -13.19 -2.08
CA ARG A 371 4.29 -12.90 -2.31
C ARG A 371 4.10 -11.78 -3.32
N TRP A 372 4.91 -10.71 -3.25
CA TRP A 372 4.75 -9.54 -4.10
C TRP A 372 5.18 -9.74 -5.56
N TYR A 373 6.27 -10.47 -5.80
CA TYR A 373 6.77 -10.75 -7.16
C TYR A 373 6.24 -12.07 -7.73
N ASP A 374 5.45 -12.81 -6.94
CA ASP A 374 4.98 -14.15 -7.27
C ASP A 374 6.16 -15.06 -7.68
N VAL A 375 7.11 -15.20 -6.77
CA VAL A 375 8.31 -16.03 -6.91
C VAL A 375 8.47 -16.94 -5.70
N ASN A 376 9.12 -18.08 -5.87
CA ASN A 376 9.53 -18.94 -4.76
C ASN A 376 10.84 -18.44 -4.15
N VAL A 377 11.08 -18.75 -2.89
CA VAL A 377 12.37 -18.51 -2.23
C VAL A 377 12.87 -19.82 -1.65
N ILE A 378 14.09 -20.19 -1.98
CA ILE A 378 14.77 -21.36 -1.40
C ILE A 378 16.08 -20.93 -0.76
N TYR A 379 16.41 -21.53 0.38
CA TYR A 379 17.66 -21.29 1.09
C TYR A 379 18.57 -22.51 0.90
N GLN A 380 19.80 -22.27 0.42
CA GLN A 380 20.84 -23.28 0.31
C GLN A 380 21.93 -23.02 1.35
N GLY A 381 22.05 -23.92 2.33
CA GLY A 381 22.99 -23.79 3.43
C GLY A 381 22.39 -23.07 4.65
N LYS A 382 23.25 -22.46 5.47
CA LYS A 382 22.81 -21.71 6.65
C LYS A 382 22.07 -20.46 6.19
N LYS A 383 20.92 -20.17 6.80
CA LYS A 383 20.16 -18.94 6.55
C LYS A 383 21.06 -17.72 6.84
N PRO A 384 21.01 -16.66 6.01
CA PRO A 384 21.82 -15.47 6.24
C PRO A 384 21.53 -14.91 7.63
N GLU A 385 22.58 -14.70 8.42
CA GLU A 385 22.52 -13.89 9.63
C GLU A 385 22.74 -12.44 9.20
N GLY A 386 21.69 -11.63 9.25
CA GLY A 386 21.76 -10.23 8.85
C GLY A 386 20.42 -9.53 9.01
N SER A 387 20.44 -8.21 9.12
CA SER A 387 19.28 -7.35 8.96
C SER A 387 19.26 -6.83 7.53
N PHE A 388 18.05 -6.66 6.99
CA PHE A 388 17.88 -5.81 5.82
C PHE A 388 17.67 -4.39 6.33
N GLU A 389 18.60 -3.48 6.03
CA GLU A 389 18.48 -2.07 6.40
C GLU A 389 18.24 -1.24 5.14
N GLY A 390 17.13 -0.49 5.12
CA GLY A 390 16.68 0.30 3.97
C GLY A 390 15.23 0.01 3.58
N LYS A 391 14.70 0.75 2.62
CA LYS A 391 13.36 0.50 2.06
C LYS A 391 13.47 0.04 0.62
N LEU A 392 12.65 -0.95 0.26
CA LEU A 392 12.54 -1.46 -1.09
C LEU A 392 11.23 -0.97 -1.71
N PRO A 393 11.25 -0.09 -2.72
CA PRO A 393 10.03 0.31 -3.42
C PRO A 393 9.35 -0.90 -4.05
N ARG A 394 8.03 -1.03 -3.89
CA ARG A 394 7.23 -2.10 -4.51
C ARG A 394 7.23 -2.02 -6.03
N SER A 395 7.57 -0.87 -6.61
CA SER A 395 7.73 -0.66 -8.05
C SER A 395 9.08 -1.13 -8.60
N ALA A 396 10.06 -1.45 -7.74
CA ALA A 396 11.38 -1.88 -8.17
C ALA A 396 11.32 -3.21 -8.93
N SER A 397 12.11 -3.36 -9.99
CA SER A 397 12.22 -4.64 -10.70
C SER A 397 12.87 -5.71 -9.82
N ILE A 398 12.58 -6.99 -10.10
CA ILE A 398 13.14 -8.10 -9.32
C ILE A 398 14.67 -8.15 -9.40
N GLU A 399 15.25 -7.72 -10.52
CA GLU A 399 16.71 -7.65 -10.70
C GLU A 399 17.32 -6.63 -9.73
N ASN A 400 16.66 -5.49 -9.53
CA ASN A 400 17.11 -4.49 -8.57
C ASN A 400 16.92 -4.96 -7.12
N VAL A 401 15.88 -5.74 -6.83
CA VAL A 401 15.74 -6.42 -5.53
C VAL A 401 16.93 -7.33 -5.26
N ILE A 402 17.29 -8.20 -6.23
CA ILE A 402 18.41 -9.12 -6.10
C ILE A 402 19.73 -8.36 -5.93
N LYS A 403 19.95 -7.28 -6.69
CA LYS A 403 21.12 -6.40 -6.52
C LYS A 403 21.19 -5.82 -5.10
N LEU A 404 20.06 -5.36 -4.55
CA LEU A 404 19.99 -4.78 -3.22
C LEU A 404 20.23 -5.82 -2.11
N LEU A 405 19.67 -7.02 -2.24
CA LEU A 405 19.94 -8.14 -1.32
C LEU A 405 21.44 -8.44 -1.29
N ASN A 406 22.07 -8.57 -2.46
CA ASN A 406 23.51 -8.81 -2.56
C ASN A 406 24.36 -7.68 -1.97
N ALA A 407 23.95 -6.42 -2.17
CA ALA A 407 24.62 -5.25 -1.57
C ALA A 407 24.55 -5.24 -0.03
N ASN A 408 23.55 -5.90 0.55
CA ASN A 408 23.37 -6.08 1.99
C ASN A 408 23.87 -7.44 2.50
N ASN A 409 24.82 -8.07 1.78
CA ASN A 409 25.40 -9.39 2.13
C ASN A 409 24.40 -10.56 2.17
N ILE A 410 23.21 -10.41 1.60
CA ILE A 410 22.27 -11.50 1.39
C ILE A 410 22.52 -12.04 -0.02
N LYS A 411 23.39 -13.05 -0.15
CA LYS A 411 23.74 -13.61 -1.45
C LYS A 411 22.51 -14.26 -2.08
N ALA A 412 21.99 -13.65 -3.14
CA ALA A 412 20.77 -14.08 -3.82
C ALA A 412 20.98 -14.10 -5.33
N ARG A 413 20.41 -15.10 -5.99
CA ARG A 413 20.33 -15.18 -7.46
C ARG A 413 18.94 -15.60 -7.90
N LEU A 414 18.53 -15.12 -9.07
CA LEU A 414 17.24 -15.46 -9.67
C LEU A 414 17.40 -16.63 -10.66
N ASN A 415 16.56 -17.65 -10.51
CA ASN A 415 16.29 -18.62 -11.56
C ASN A 415 14.93 -18.27 -12.18
N GLU A 416 14.97 -17.61 -13.33
CA GLU A 416 13.78 -17.08 -14.00
C GLU A 416 12.89 -18.20 -14.57
N LYS A 417 13.47 -19.34 -14.96
CA LYS A 417 12.70 -20.49 -15.50
C LYS A 417 11.74 -21.06 -14.46
N ASP A 418 12.21 -21.17 -13.22
CA ASP A 418 11.46 -21.74 -12.11
C ASP A 418 10.85 -20.66 -11.20
N ARG A 419 10.95 -19.37 -11.60
CA ARG A 419 10.53 -18.20 -10.80
C ARG A 419 10.97 -18.31 -9.35
N THR A 420 12.25 -18.65 -9.13
CA THR A 420 12.79 -18.97 -7.81
C THR A 420 13.99 -18.11 -7.49
N ILE A 421 13.94 -17.40 -6.36
CA ILE A 421 15.10 -16.77 -5.74
C ILE A 421 15.82 -17.82 -4.90
N ILE A 422 17.11 -17.99 -5.17
CA ILE A 422 17.98 -18.89 -4.44
C ILE A 422 18.87 -18.04 -3.55
N VAL A 423 18.70 -18.17 -2.25
CA VAL A 423 19.49 -17.48 -1.22
C VAL A 423 20.55 -18.43 -0.69
N THR A 424 21.80 -17.98 -0.63
CA THR A 424 22.95 -18.77 -0.17
C THR A 424 23.68 -18.07 0.97
N SER A 425 24.39 -18.83 1.81
CA SER A 425 25.29 -18.30 2.84
C SER A 425 26.51 -17.59 2.28
#